data_AF-A0A7S2ATK2-F1
#
_entry.id   AF-A0A7S2ATK2-F1
#
_cell.length_a   1.000
_cell.length_b   1.000
_cell.length_c   1.000
_cell.angle_alpha   90.00
_cell.angle_beta   90.00
_cell.angle_gamma   90.00
#
_symmetry.space_group_name_H-M   'P 1'
#
loop_
_entity.id
_entity.type
_entity.pdbx_description
1 polymer ?
#
loop_
_entity_poly.entity_id
_entity_poly.type
_entity_poly.pdbx_seq_one_letter_code
_entity_poly.pdbx_strand_id
1 'polypeptide(L)'
;MATDYASAPLRLVEVAASMQARTQPPPNEEEEEEEDASLKIRTALFDICDQDVPLPPADLVVAADVMYEPKTGRAMAVRTAEAVARGSRVIVGCSPGRPGREAFVETLLDLLPREALTFVDVRGETVSGPRHPLICGSGSTSVSVEGSSRPVMVNMLDTQEPQPQGGE
;
A
#
# COMPACT_ATOMS: atom_id res chain seq x y z
N MET A 1 -12.23 14.08 -0.47
CA MET A 1 -10.87 14.39 0.05
C MET A 1 -10.70 13.77 1.42
N ALA A 2 -10.01 12.63 1.50
CA ALA A 2 -9.44 12.14 2.75
C ALA A 2 -8.16 12.96 2.98
N THR A 3 -8.29 14.09 3.67
CA THR A 3 -7.19 15.07 3.87
C THR A 3 -6.90 15.34 5.34
N ASP A 4 -7.35 14.44 6.18
CA ASP A 4 -7.23 14.51 7.63
C ASP A 4 -6.05 13.68 8.16
N TYR A 5 -5.03 13.43 7.32
CA TYR A 5 -3.71 12.99 7.78
C TYR A 5 -2.97 14.14 8.48
N ALA A 6 -3.49 14.56 9.62
CA ALA A 6 -2.80 15.39 10.59
C ALA A 6 -1.55 14.66 11.12
N SER A 7 -0.71 15.33 11.91
CA SER A 7 0.45 14.72 12.57
C SER A 7 0.09 13.53 13.48
N ALA A 8 -1.16 13.41 13.90
CA ALA A 8 -1.63 12.36 14.81
C ALA A 8 -1.66 10.95 14.17
N PRO A 9 -2.26 10.73 12.99
CA PRO A 9 -2.13 9.47 12.24
C PRO A 9 -0.68 8.99 12.04
N LEU A 10 0.25 9.89 11.70
CA LEU A 10 1.66 9.52 11.51
C LEU A 10 2.31 9.01 12.80
N ARG A 11 2.03 9.66 13.93
CA ARG A 11 2.48 9.20 15.26
C ARG A 11 1.92 7.83 15.62
N LEU A 12 0.67 7.52 15.23
CA LEU A 12 0.10 6.19 15.47
C LEU A 12 0.84 5.10 14.70
N VAL A 13 1.27 5.38 13.46
CA VAL A 13 2.08 4.45 12.67
C VAL A 13 3.44 4.22 13.33
N GLU A 14 4.10 5.27 13.80
CA GLU A 14 5.38 5.17 14.52
C GLU A 14 5.25 4.36 15.82
N VAL A 15 4.17 4.58 16.58
CA VAL A 15 3.91 3.80 17.80
C VAL A 15 3.63 2.34 17.46
N ALA A 16 2.75 2.05 16.49
CA ALA A 16 2.42 0.68 16.09
C ALA A 16 3.66 -0.09 15.63
N ALA A 17 4.51 0.55 14.81
CA ALA A 17 5.81 0.06 14.41
C ALA A 17 6.70 -0.33 15.59
N SER A 18 6.82 0.57 16.58
CA SER A 18 7.64 0.35 17.77
C SER A 18 7.12 -0.78 18.67
N MET A 19 5.80 -1.04 18.65
CA MET A 19 5.18 -2.14 19.40
C MET A 19 5.44 -3.48 18.73
N GLN A 20 5.41 -3.54 17.40
CA GLN A 20 5.60 -4.78 16.64
C GLN A 20 7.04 -5.32 16.72
N ALA A 21 8.03 -4.42 16.82
CA ALA A 21 9.42 -4.78 17.09
C ALA A 21 9.63 -5.46 18.46
N ARG A 22 8.72 -5.25 19.42
CA ARG A 22 8.80 -5.83 20.78
C ARG A 22 8.08 -7.18 20.93
N THR A 23 7.32 -7.59 19.92
CA THR A 23 6.54 -8.83 19.94
C THR A 23 7.22 -10.01 19.24
N GLN A 24 8.42 -9.82 18.69
CA GLN A 24 9.22 -10.96 18.27
C GLN A 24 9.62 -11.78 19.51
N PRO A 25 9.39 -13.10 19.53
CA PRO A 25 9.81 -13.94 20.64
C PRO A 25 11.34 -13.81 20.81
N PRO A 26 11.86 -13.87 22.04
CA PRO A 26 13.30 -13.81 22.26
C PRO A 26 13.97 -14.91 21.42
N PRO A 27 15.08 -14.61 20.73
CA PRO A 27 15.86 -15.64 20.07
C PRO A 27 16.26 -16.69 21.13
N ASN A 28 16.29 -17.97 20.72
CA ASN A 28 16.81 -19.04 21.57
C ASN A 28 18.19 -18.62 22.11
N GLU A 29 18.50 -18.99 23.36
CA GLU A 29 19.63 -18.47 24.17
C GLU A 29 21.06 -18.78 23.65
N GLU A 30 21.22 -19.09 22.37
CA GLU A 30 22.50 -19.31 21.70
C GLU A 30 22.55 -18.53 20.39
N GLU A 31 22.79 -17.21 20.43
CA GLU A 31 23.35 -16.49 19.28
C GLU A 31 23.83 -15.09 19.67
N GLU A 32 24.77 -14.61 18.86
CA GLU A 32 25.75 -13.53 19.06
C GLU A 32 25.10 -12.15 19.27
N GLU A 33 25.91 -11.11 19.53
CA GLU A 33 25.45 -9.71 19.61
C GLU A 33 24.71 -9.28 18.32
N GLU A 34 23.41 -9.56 18.24
CA GLU A 34 22.54 -9.06 17.20
C GLU A 34 22.48 -7.54 17.35
N GLU A 35 23.07 -6.83 16.39
CA GLU A 35 22.79 -5.40 16.18
C GLU A 35 21.29 -5.20 16.27
N ASP A 36 20.84 -4.26 17.11
CA ASP A 36 19.45 -3.85 17.29
C ASP A 36 18.81 -3.60 15.91
N ALA A 37 18.22 -4.66 15.36
CA ALA A 37 17.59 -4.70 14.04
C ALA A 37 16.19 -4.07 14.10
N SER A 38 16.04 -3.05 14.94
CA SER A 38 14.81 -2.28 15.02
C SER A 38 14.52 -1.66 13.65
N LEU A 39 13.34 -1.99 13.12
CA LEU A 39 12.80 -1.44 11.89
C LEU A 39 12.79 0.10 11.96
N LYS A 40 13.65 0.74 11.16
CA LYS A 40 13.71 2.20 11.05
C LYS A 40 12.57 2.69 10.16
N ILE A 41 11.48 3.11 10.77
CA ILE A 41 10.32 3.66 10.05
C ILE A 41 10.43 5.19 9.97
N ARG A 42 10.28 5.70 8.75
CA ARG A 42 10.21 7.13 8.45
C ARG A 42 8.89 7.41 7.75
N THR A 43 8.24 8.50 8.13
CA THR A 43 6.99 8.94 7.53
C THR A 43 7.13 10.34 6.96
N ALA A 44 6.42 10.62 5.86
CA ALA A 44 6.36 11.93 5.25
C ALA A 44 5.01 12.09 4.54
N LEU A 45 4.55 13.34 4.41
CA LEU A 45 3.46 13.66 3.51
C LEU A 45 3.98 13.67 2.07
N PHE A 46 3.29 12.95 1.19
CA PHE A 46 3.63 12.86 -0.23
C PHE A 46 2.36 12.96 -1.07
N ASP A 47 2.24 13.99 -1.90
CA ASP A 47 1.15 14.10 -2.86
C ASP A 47 1.49 13.30 -4.12
N ILE A 48 0.82 12.16 -4.30
CA ILE A 48 1.02 11.31 -5.48
C ILE A 48 0.73 12.04 -6.80
N CYS A 49 -0.12 13.08 -6.76
CA CYS A 49 -0.49 13.88 -7.92
C CYS A 49 0.53 14.97 -8.27
N ASP A 50 1.46 15.30 -7.38
CA ASP A 50 2.47 16.35 -7.58
C ASP A 50 3.69 15.82 -8.33
N GLN A 51 3.63 15.82 -9.67
CA GLN A 51 4.66 15.25 -10.53
C GLN A 51 6.00 16.01 -10.50
N ASP A 52 6.06 17.20 -9.90
CA ASP A 52 7.30 17.96 -9.75
C ASP A 52 8.17 17.39 -8.61
N VAL A 53 7.57 16.64 -7.69
CA VAL A 53 8.27 15.94 -6.61
C VAL A 53 8.46 14.46 -7.00
N PRO A 54 9.70 13.97 -7.15
CA PRO A 54 9.94 12.57 -7.49
C PRO A 54 9.68 11.64 -6.30
N LEU A 55 9.40 10.38 -6.58
CA LEU A 55 9.43 9.31 -5.59
C LEU A 55 10.81 9.25 -4.92
N PRO A 56 10.88 9.01 -3.59
CA PRO A 56 12.12 8.64 -2.94
C PRO A 56 12.71 7.36 -3.55
N PRO A 57 14.04 7.20 -3.60
CA PRO A 57 14.66 5.94 -4.02
C PRO A 57 14.24 4.77 -3.11
N ALA A 58 13.87 3.65 -3.72
CA ALA A 58 13.48 2.43 -3.02
C ALA A 58 13.67 1.20 -3.91
N ASP A 59 13.99 0.05 -3.32
CA ASP A 59 14.01 -1.24 -4.03
C ASP A 59 12.59 -1.79 -4.25
N LEU A 60 11.66 -1.46 -3.34
CA LEU A 60 10.26 -1.86 -3.36
C LEU A 60 9.36 -0.65 -3.07
N VAL A 61 8.38 -0.42 -3.95
CA VAL A 61 7.30 0.55 -3.74
C VAL A 61 6.01 -0.20 -3.49
N VAL A 62 5.38 0.05 -2.35
CA VAL A 62 4.07 -0.51 -2.01
C VAL A 62 3.05 0.62 -1.92
N ALA A 63 1.99 0.51 -2.72
CA ALA A 63 0.85 1.41 -2.65
C ALA A 63 -0.40 0.62 -2.26
N ALA A 64 -1.02 1.03 -1.17
CA ALA A 64 -2.28 0.48 -0.71
C ALA A 64 -3.25 1.63 -0.41
N ASP A 65 -4.53 1.33 -0.49
CA ASP A 65 -5.59 2.30 -0.21
C ASP A 65 -5.47 3.60 -1.04
N VAL A 66 -5.14 3.44 -2.32
CA VAL A 66 -5.10 4.51 -3.32
C VAL A 66 -6.24 4.35 -4.33
N MET A 67 -6.31 5.25 -5.33
CA MET A 67 -7.24 5.17 -6.46
C MET A 67 -8.72 5.40 -6.11
N TYR A 68 -9.00 6.19 -5.08
CA TYR A 68 -10.37 6.64 -4.76
C TYR A 68 -11.01 7.44 -5.90
N GLU A 69 -10.21 8.13 -6.71
CA GLU A 69 -10.65 8.97 -7.81
C GLU A 69 -9.82 8.72 -9.08
N PRO A 70 -10.38 8.93 -10.29
CA PRO A 70 -9.65 8.80 -11.55
C PRO A 70 -8.34 9.58 -11.59
N LYS A 71 -8.30 10.80 -11.02
CA LYS A 71 -7.08 11.61 -10.93
C LYS A 71 -5.98 10.87 -10.17
N THR A 72 -6.31 10.31 -9.00
CA THR A 72 -5.36 9.53 -8.19
C THR A 72 -4.95 8.21 -8.87
N GLY A 73 -5.85 7.62 -9.68
CA GLY A 73 -5.55 6.46 -10.53
C GLY A 73 -4.45 6.74 -11.54
N ARG A 74 -4.61 7.81 -12.34
CA ARG A 74 -3.60 8.21 -13.33
C ARG A 74 -2.28 8.59 -12.69
N ALA A 75 -2.34 9.35 -11.59
CA ALA A 75 -1.15 9.72 -10.82
C ALA A 75 -0.38 8.48 -10.35
N MET A 76 -1.08 7.50 -9.77
CA MET A 76 -0.46 6.24 -9.34
C MET A 76 0.18 5.48 -10.52
N ALA A 77 -0.43 5.47 -11.71
CA ALA A 77 0.15 4.84 -12.88
C ALA A 77 1.49 5.48 -13.29
N VAL A 78 1.56 6.81 -13.28
CA VAL A 78 2.81 7.56 -13.52
C VAL A 78 3.87 7.21 -12.48
N ARG A 79 3.49 7.12 -11.19
CA ARG A 79 4.40 6.73 -10.10
C ARG A 79 4.90 5.30 -10.23
N THR A 80 4.05 4.38 -10.65
CA THR A 80 4.46 3.00 -10.94
C THR A 80 5.50 2.98 -12.07
N ALA A 81 5.25 3.68 -13.18
CA ALA A 81 6.20 3.74 -14.29
C ALA A 81 7.54 4.40 -13.88
N GLU A 82 7.48 5.48 -13.09
CA GLU A 82 8.66 6.15 -12.52
C GLU A 82 9.53 5.19 -11.67
N ALA A 83 8.90 4.37 -10.83
CA ALA A 83 9.60 3.40 -9.98
C ALA A 83 10.18 2.24 -10.80
N VAL A 84 9.40 1.68 -11.73
CA VAL A 84 9.85 0.60 -12.63
C VAL A 84 11.05 1.04 -13.48
N ALA A 85 11.03 2.27 -14.00
CA ALA A 85 12.14 2.82 -14.78
C ALA A 85 13.46 2.93 -13.99
N ARG A 86 13.38 2.94 -12.65
CA ARG A 86 14.54 2.94 -11.75
C ARG A 86 14.97 1.54 -11.30
N GLY A 87 14.27 0.51 -11.73
CA GLY A 87 14.50 -0.88 -11.32
C GLY A 87 13.81 -1.29 -10.02
N SER A 88 12.93 -0.46 -9.46
CA SER A 88 12.15 -0.82 -8.28
C SER A 88 11.08 -1.87 -8.63
N ARG A 89 10.80 -2.80 -7.71
CA ARG A 89 9.57 -3.60 -7.73
C ARG A 89 8.41 -2.73 -7.24
N VAL A 90 7.25 -2.86 -7.86
CA VAL A 90 6.04 -2.12 -7.45
C VAL A 90 4.91 -3.09 -7.14
N ILE A 91 4.33 -2.95 -5.95
CA ILE A 91 3.14 -3.69 -5.51
C ILE A 91 2.01 -2.68 -5.28
N VAL A 92 0.89 -2.83 -5.99
CA VAL A 92 -0.28 -1.97 -5.83
C VAL A 92 -1.49 -2.79 -5.43
N GLY A 93 -1.97 -2.58 -4.21
CA GLY A 93 -3.23 -3.16 -3.73
C GLY A 93 -4.42 -2.26 -4.09
N CYS A 94 -5.36 -2.80 -4.87
CA CYS A 94 -6.60 -2.12 -5.23
C CYS A 94 -7.81 -2.92 -4.73
N SER A 95 -8.54 -2.36 -3.76
CA SER A 95 -9.84 -2.90 -3.37
C SER A 95 -10.85 -2.83 -4.53
N PRO A 96 -11.81 -3.76 -4.61
CA PRO A 96 -12.88 -3.71 -5.61
C PRO A 96 -13.68 -2.41 -5.57
N GLY A 97 -14.20 -1.98 -6.73
CA GLY A 97 -15.12 -0.85 -6.83
C GLY A 97 -14.49 0.54 -6.68
N ARG A 98 -13.16 0.65 -6.65
CA ARG A 98 -12.43 1.93 -6.64
C ARG A 98 -12.58 2.64 -8.01
N PRO A 99 -13.17 3.85 -8.08
CA PRO A 99 -13.38 4.56 -9.35
C PRO A 99 -12.10 4.88 -10.12
N GLY A 100 -10.96 5.01 -9.43
CA GLY A 100 -9.68 5.30 -10.06
C GLY A 100 -9.04 4.12 -10.79
N ARG A 101 -9.57 2.90 -10.63
CA ARG A 101 -8.94 1.68 -11.15
C ARG A 101 -8.83 1.66 -12.67
N GLU A 102 -9.91 1.97 -13.38
CA GLU A 102 -9.90 1.95 -14.85
C GLU A 102 -8.88 2.94 -15.40
N ALA A 103 -8.89 4.17 -14.86
CA ALA A 103 -7.95 5.21 -15.21
C ALA A 103 -6.48 4.84 -14.90
N PHE A 104 -6.24 4.11 -13.81
CA PHE A 104 -4.92 3.58 -13.49
C PHE A 104 -4.45 2.56 -14.55
N VAL A 105 -5.27 1.56 -14.87
CA VAL A 105 -4.91 0.50 -15.82
C VAL A 105 -4.68 1.07 -17.22
N GLU A 106 -5.58 1.94 -17.69
CA GLU A 106 -5.46 2.60 -19.00
C GLU A 106 -4.14 3.38 -19.09
N THR A 107 -3.90 4.30 -18.16
CA THR A 107 -2.67 5.11 -18.16
C THR A 107 -1.41 4.26 -17.96
N LEU A 108 -1.48 3.18 -17.19
CA LEU A 108 -0.32 2.32 -16.98
C LEU A 108 0.06 1.55 -18.25
N LEU A 109 -0.93 1.08 -19.01
CA LEU A 109 -0.71 0.40 -20.29
C LEU A 109 -0.18 1.34 -21.38
N ASP A 110 -0.43 2.65 -21.27
CA ASP A 110 0.19 3.65 -22.14
C ASP A 110 1.67 3.89 -21.82
N LEU A 111 2.08 3.64 -20.57
CA LEU A 111 3.42 3.94 -20.05
C LEU A 111 4.35 2.74 -20.01
N LEU A 112 3.82 1.53 -19.82
CA LEU A 112 4.57 0.31 -19.65
C LEU A 112 4.04 -0.80 -20.58
N PRO A 113 4.92 -1.68 -21.09
CA PRO A 113 4.47 -2.84 -21.84
C PRO A 113 3.60 -3.74 -20.97
N ARG A 114 2.54 -4.32 -21.56
CA ARG A 114 1.56 -5.15 -20.85
C ARG A 114 2.22 -6.34 -20.16
N GLU A 115 3.27 -6.87 -20.76
CA GLU A 115 4.05 -8.02 -20.28
C GLU A 115 4.78 -7.73 -18.96
N ALA A 116 5.01 -6.45 -18.63
CA ALA A 116 5.61 -6.04 -17.36
C ALA A 116 4.58 -5.96 -16.21
N LEU A 117 3.30 -6.28 -16.46
CA LEU A 117 2.22 -6.11 -15.51
C LEU A 117 1.57 -7.46 -15.18
N THR A 118 1.79 -7.95 -13.95
CA THR A 118 1.05 -9.10 -13.45
C THR A 118 -0.04 -8.65 -12.50
N PHE A 119 -1.29 -8.88 -12.87
CA PHE A 119 -2.43 -8.68 -11.98
C PHE A 119 -2.83 -10.01 -11.36
N VAL A 120 -2.79 -10.09 -10.03
CA VAL A 120 -3.24 -11.26 -9.28
C VAL A 120 -4.38 -10.89 -8.34
N ASP A 121 -5.38 -11.75 -8.30
CA ASP A 121 -6.44 -11.67 -7.30
C ASP A 121 -5.93 -12.33 -6.02
N VAL A 122 -5.77 -11.52 -4.96
CA VAL A 122 -5.33 -11.98 -3.65
C VAL A 122 -6.50 -11.95 -2.69
N ARG A 123 -6.65 -13.00 -1.89
CA ARG A 123 -7.62 -13.02 -0.80
C ARG A 123 -7.14 -12.08 0.31
N GLY A 124 -7.80 -10.93 0.43
CA GLY A 124 -7.63 -10.01 1.54
C GLY A 124 -8.72 -10.18 2.58
N GLU A 125 -8.57 -9.47 3.69
CA GLU A 125 -9.58 -9.33 4.73
C GLU A 125 -10.01 -7.86 4.82
N THR A 126 -11.32 -7.64 4.95
CA THR A 126 -11.86 -6.32 5.24
C THR A 126 -12.54 -6.31 6.60
N VAL A 127 -12.22 -5.33 7.42
CA VAL A 127 -12.83 -5.15 8.73
C VAL A 127 -14.07 -4.27 8.59
N SER A 128 -15.16 -4.72 9.19
CA SER A 128 -16.44 -4.02 9.17
C SER A 128 -16.79 -3.55 10.58
N GLY A 129 -17.14 -2.28 10.75
CA GLY A 129 -17.46 -1.65 12.04
C GLY A 129 -17.50 -0.11 11.97
N PRO A 130 -17.94 0.58 13.04
CA PRO A 130 -17.96 2.04 13.09
C PRO A 130 -16.55 2.59 12.90
N ARG A 131 -16.37 3.45 11.89
CA ARG A 131 -15.08 4.08 11.63
C ARG A 131 -14.83 5.15 12.70
N HIS A 132 -13.63 5.15 13.26
CA HIS A 132 -13.26 6.13 14.28
C HIS A 132 -13.23 7.55 13.66
N PRO A 133 -13.73 8.59 14.33
CA PRO A 133 -13.71 9.97 13.83
C PRO A 133 -12.30 10.51 13.50
N LEU A 134 -11.25 9.89 14.05
CA LEU A 134 -9.85 10.21 13.73
C LEU A 134 -9.37 9.62 12.38
N ILE A 135 -10.10 8.66 11.83
CA ILE A 135 -9.80 7.96 10.56
C ILE A 135 -10.75 8.45 9.45
N CYS A 136 -11.93 8.93 9.82
CA CYS A 136 -12.93 9.45 8.91
C CYS A 136 -13.46 10.76 9.47
N GLY A 137 -13.14 11.87 8.80
CA GLY A 137 -13.67 13.19 9.14
C GLY A 137 -15.19 13.20 9.34
N SER A 138 -15.67 14.18 10.10
CA SER A 138 -17.06 14.26 10.59
C SER A 138 -18.14 14.29 9.52
N GLY A 139 -17.78 14.45 8.24
CA GLY A 139 -18.69 14.40 7.08
C GLY A 139 -18.65 13.09 6.29
N SER A 140 -17.95 12.06 6.75
CA SER A 140 -17.83 10.79 6.03
C SER A 140 -19.15 10.01 6.06
N THR A 141 -19.70 9.70 4.88
CA THR A 141 -20.89 8.84 4.70
C THR A 141 -20.52 7.37 4.48
N SER A 142 -19.24 7.02 4.59
CA SER A 142 -18.76 5.65 4.38
C SER A 142 -19.13 4.76 5.56
N VAL A 143 -20.08 3.86 5.36
CA VAL A 143 -20.52 2.87 6.35
C VAL A 143 -20.11 1.48 5.89
N SER A 144 -19.45 0.69 6.74
CA SER A 144 -19.22 -0.74 6.52
C SER A 144 -20.24 -1.51 7.36
N VAL A 145 -21.07 -2.35 6.72
CA VAL A 145 -22.17 -3.09 7.36
C VAL A 145 -21.60 -4.13 8.35
N GLU A 146 -22.14 -4.20 9.57
CA GLU A 146 -21.60 -4.93 10.72
C GLU A 146 -21.15 -6.39 10.49
N GLY A 147 -20.10 -6.79 11.22
CA GLY A 147 -20.16 -8.02 12.03
C GLY A 147 -19.12 -9.12 11.83
N SER A 148 -18.25 -9.05 10.81
CA SER A 148 -17.15 -10.02 10.66
C SER A 148 -16.10 -9.55 9.65
N SER A 149 -14.85 -9.99 9.83
CA SER A 149 -13.86 -9.97 8.74
C SER A 149 -14.45 -10.75 7.57
N ARG A 150 -14.55 -10.10 6.41
CA ARG A 150 -15.03 -10.76 5.19
C ARG A 150 -13.87 -10.91 4.22
N PRO A 151 -13.73 -12.08 3.57
CA PRO A 151 -12.79 -12.20 2.49
C PRO A 151 -13.20 -11.22 1.39
N VAL A 152 -12.23 -10.45 0.91
CA VAL A 152 -12.40 -9.57 -0.24
C VAL A 152 -11.31 -9.93 -1.24
N MET A 153 -11.68 -10.06 -2.51
CA MET A 153 -10.68 -10.23 -3.56
C MET A 153 -10.06 -8.88 -3.84
N VAL A 154 -8.79 -8.72 -3.49
CA VAL A 154 -8.02 -7.52 -3.78
C VAL A 154 -7.24 -7.78 -5.06
N ASN A 155 -7.32 -6.83 -5.99
CA ASN A 155 -6.46 -6.92 -7.16
C ASN A 155 -5.11 -6.32 -6.79
N MET A 156 -4.09 -7.14 -6.92
CA MET A 156 -2.71 -6.75 -6.70
C MET A 156 -1.99 -6.69 -8.04
N LEU A 157 -1.44 -5.52 -8.37
CA LEU A 157 -0.41 -5.44 -9.40
C LEU A 157 0.93 -5.80 -8.76
N ASP A 158 1.70 -6.64 -9.43
CA ASP A 158 3.12 -6.88 -9.17
C ASP A 158 3.90 -6.72 -10.47
N THR A 159 4.94 -5.89 -10.46
CA THR A 159 5.77 -5.61 -11.64
C THR A 159 6.93 -6.60 -11.80
N GLN A 160 7.05 -7.59 -10.90
CA GLN A 160 7.94 -8.74 -11.09
C GLN A 160 7.12 -10.01 -11.31
N GLU A 161 7.64 -10.94 -12.10
CA GLU A 161 7.01 -12.24 -12.28
C GLU A 161 6.83 -12.92 -10.91
N PRO A 162 5.66 -13.52 -10.64
CA PRO A 162 5.54 -14.43 -9.51
C PRO A 162 6.55 -15.56 -9.76
N GLN A 163 7.54 -15.71 -8.87
CA GLN A 163 8.35 -16.91 -8.89
C GLN A 163 7.39 -18.10 -8.80
N PRO A 164 7.48 -19.10 -9.70
CA PRO A 164 6.63 -20.27 -9.60
C PRO A 164 6.82 -20.83 -8.20
N GLN A 165 5.71 -20.94 -7.46
CA GLN A 165 5.72 -21.68 -6.20
C GLN A 165 6.26 -23.07 -6.54
N GLY A 166 7.42 -23.41 -5.97
CA GLY A 166 8.11 -24.66 -6.23
C GLY A 166 7.13 -25.82 -6.08
N GLY A 167 6.81 -26.46 -7.20
CA GLY A 167 6.18 -27.77 -7.19
C GLY A 167 7.26 -28.77 -6.83
N GLU A 168 7.15 -29.34 -5.64
CA GLU A 168 7.72 -30.65 -5.32
C GLU A 168 7.01 -31.75 -6.14
#